data_AF-A0A0S4XGQ1-F1
#
_entry.id   AF-A0A0S4XGQ1-F1
#
_cell.length_a   1.000
_cell.length_b   1.000
_cell.length_c   1.000
_cell.angle_alpha   90.00
_cell.angle_beta   90.00
_cell.angle_gamma   90.00
#
_symmetry.space_group_name_H-M   'P 1'
#
loop_
_entity.id
_entity.type
_entity.pdbx_description
1 polymer ?
#
loop_
_entity_poly.entity_id
_entity_poly.type
_entity_poly.pdbx_seq_one_letter_code
_entity_poly.pdbx_strand_id
1 'polypeptide(L)'
;MAGFCVFGTGAGWHGYMPLGERLRVLAMWNAVLPVLTWWKGYCPWKMLGLGEDLPVGVYRQWRHWCRFPRYLFDDPAMRGIEQAYADVRTPIVAVNALDDLWAPPASRDAFMQGYRNAPLTRKDLDPRQIGGKVGHMGYFRQAGEPLWERMLGWFSSLPRTTATR
;
A
#
# COMPACT_ATOMS: atom_id res chain seq x y z
N MET A 1 -15.55 -3.18 -13.52
CA MET A 1 -15.14 -4.12 -12.45
C MET A 1 -16.23 -4.13 -11.40
N ALA A 2 -16.62 -5.29 -10.85
CA ALA A 2 -17.69 -5.37 -9.86
C ALA A 2 -17.26 -4.84 -8.47
N GLY A 3 -15.97 -4.96 -8.13
CA GLY A 3 -15.37 -4.44 -6.90
C GLY A 3 -13.85 -4.44 -6.98
N PHE A 4 -13.18 -3.90 -5.97
CA PHE A 4 -11.73 -3.89 -5.81
C PHE A 4 -11.35 -4.17 -4.34
N CYS A 5 -10.38 -5.06 -4.10
CA CYS A 5 -9.90 -5.37 -2.76
C CYS A 5 -8.38 -5.18 -2.72
N VAL A 6 -7.88 -4.46 -1.71
CA VAL A 6 -6.45 -4.17 -1.53
C VAL A 6 -5.98 -4.57 -0.15
N PHE A 7 -4.75 -5.09 -0.09
CA PHE A 7 -4.08 -5.49 1.15
C PHE A 7 -2.80 -4.65 1.32
N GLY A 8 -2.55 -4.17 2.54
CA GLY A 8 -1.31 -3.45 2.86
C GLY A 8 -1.12 -2.14 2.07
N THR A 9 -2.21 -1.53 1.60
CA THR A 9 -2.13 -0.25 0.88
C THR A 9 -1.82 0.90 1.84
N GLY A 10 -1.08 1.90 1.41
CA GLY A 10 -0.77 3.06 2.24
C GLY A 10 0.10 4.11 1.56
N ALA A 11 0.29 5.24 2.23
CA ALA A 11 0.96 6.43 1.70
C ALA A 11 2.51 6.37 1.73
N GLY A 12 3.12 5.27 2.17
CA GLY A 12 4.58 5.07 2.19
C GLY A 12 5.40 6.04 3.06
N TRP A 13 4.75 7.03 3.67
CA TRP A 13 5.39 8.04 4.50
C TRP A 13 5.83 7.48 5.85
N HIS A 14 7.11 7.66 6.16
CA HIS A 14 7.72 7.16 7.39
C HIS A 14 7.06 7.69 8.68
N GLY A 15 6.29 8.79 8.60
CA GLY A 15 5.62 9.38 9.76
C GLY A 15 4.47 8.54 10.33
N TYR A 16 3.91 7.61 9.55
CA TYR A 16 2.91 6.65 10.04
C TYR A 16 3.52 5.42 10.72
N MET A 17 4.82 5.19 10.53
CA MET A 17 5.49 4.00 11.04
C MET A 17 5.83 4.18 12.53
N PRO A 18 5.82 3.11 13.34
CA PRO A 18 6.32 3.15 14.72
C PRO A 18 7.76 3.67 14.78
N LEU A 19 8.14 4.33 15.88
CA LEU A 19 9.41 5.07 15.98
C LEU A 19 10.65 4.26 15.54
N GLY A 20 10.76 3.00 15.99
CA GLY A 20 11.89 2.14 15.61
C GLY A 20 11.96 1.87 14.11
N GLU A 21 10.84 1.51 13.49
CA GLU A 21 10.79 1.25 12.04
C GLU A 21 10.96 2.55 11.23
N ARG A 22 10.38 3.66 11.71
CA ARG A 22 10.57 5.00 11.12
C ARG A 22 12.05 5.36 11.02
N LEU A 23 12.83 5.17 12.08
CA LEU A 23 14.27 5.45 12.07
C LEU A 23 15.02 4.52 11.10
N ARG A 24 14.66 3.23 11.06
CA ARG A 24 15.23 2.26 10.12
C ARG A 24 14.98 2.67 8.66
N VAL A 25 13.74 3.02 8.34
CA VAL A 25 13.33 3.44 7.00
C VAL A 25 13.99 4.78 6.62
N LEU A 26 14.13 5.72 7.55
CA LEU A 26 14.88 6.96 7.31
C LEU A 26 16.37 6.70 7.02
N ALA A 27 17.02 5.82 7.77
CA ALA A 27 18.41 5.43 7.49
C ALA A 27 18.52 4.76 6.10
N MET A 28 17.56 3.91 5.76
CA MET A 28 17.50 3.25 4.46
C MET A 28 17.34 4.25 3.31
N TRP A 29 16.43 5.23 3.43
CA TRP A 29 16.20 6.26 2.40
C TRP A 29 17.32 7.28 2.25
N ASN A 30 18.07 7.57 3.30
CA ASN A 30 19.06 8.65 3.31
C ASN A 30 20.51 8.17 3.21
N ALA A 31 20.81 6.92 3.57
CA ALA A 31 22.17 6.37 3.52
C ALA A 31 22.27 5.13 2.63
N VAL A 32 21.51 4.07 2.92
CA VAL A 32 21.73 2.76 2.30
C VAL A 32 21.31 2.74 0.83
N LEU A 33 20.05 3.06 0.53
CA LEU A 33 19.53 2.96 -0.84
C LEU A 33 20.18 3.95 -1.81
N PRO A 34 20.46 5.22 -1.44
CA PRO A 34 21.17 6.14 -2.34
C PRO A 34 22.56 5.62 -2.75
N VAL A 35 23.34 5.11 -1.80
CA VAL A 35 24.70 4.58 -2.06
C VAL A 35 24.63 3.33 -2.93
N LEU A 36 23.75 2.38 -2.57
CA LEU A 36 23.59 1.14 -3.36
C LEU A 36 23.09 1.43 -4.78
N THR A 37 22.12 2.34 -4.92
CA THR A 37 21.56 2.69 -6.23
C THR A 37 22.58 3.41 -7.10
N TRP A 38 23.41 4.29 -6.52
CA TRP A 38 24.50 4.93 -7.23
C TRP A 38 25.54 3.91 -7.70
N TRP A 39 25.94 2.98 -6.84
CA TRP A 39 26.93 1.95 -7.16
C TRP A 39 26.45 0.95 -8.22
N LYS A 40 25.19 0.50 -8.14
CA LYS A 40 24.63 -0.54 -9.02
C LYS A 40 23.98 0.00 -10.29
N GLY A 41 23.61 1.28 -10.33
CA GLY A 41 22.80 1.86 -11.40
C GLY A 41 21.30 1.54 -11.32
N TYR A 42 20.88 0.77 -10.31
CA TYR A 42 19.50 0.40 -10.00
C TYR A 42 19.35 0.16 -8.50
N CYS A 43 18.15 0.18 -7.95
CA CYS A 43 17.92 -0.04 -6.53
C CYS A 43 17.82 -1.55 -6.23
N PRO A 44 18.78 -2.15 -5.51
CA PRO A 44 18.90 -3.61 -5.40
C PRO A 44 18.08 -4.19 -4.25
N TRP A 45 16.74 -4.06 -4.29
CA TRP A 45 15.84 -4.59 -3.24
C TRP A 45 15.96 -6.10 -3.07
N LYS A 46 16.29 -6.84 -4.14
CA LYS A 46 16.48 -8.28 -4.09
C LYS A 46 17.65 -8.68 -3.19
N MET A 47 18.74 -7.92 -3.26
CA MET A 47 19.91 -8.14 -2.38
C MET A 47 19.58 -7.88 -0.90
N LEU A 48 18.60 -7.00 -0.63
CA LEU A 48 18.14 -6.69 0.72
C LEU A 48 17.04 -7.64 1.21
N GLY A 49 16.55 -8.54 0.35
CA GLY A 49 15.44 -9.45 0.66
C GLY A 49 14.09 -8.74 0.83
N LEU A 50 13.93 -7.56 0.24
CA LEU A 50 12.78 -6.68 0.45
C LEU A 50 11.88 -6.55 -0.79
N GLY A 51 12.16 -7.28 -1.87
CA GLY A 51 11.35 -7.29 -3.10
C GLY A 51 12.20 -7.41 -4.36
N GLU A 52 11.61 -7.03 -5.50
CA GLU A 52 12.29 -7.00 -6.79
C GLU A 52 13.09 -5.72 -7.01
N ASP A 53 14.15 -5.82 -7.81
CA ASP A 53 15.01 -4.69 -8.13
C ASP A 53 14.26 -3.60 -8.91
N LEU A 54 14.52 -2.33 -8.59
CA LEU A 54 13.83 -1.20 -9.20
C LEU A 54 14.74 -0.41 -10.13
N PRO A 55 14.28 -0.04 -11.34
CA PRO A 55 14.96 0.94 -12.17
C PRO A 55 15.17 2.25 -11.40
N VAL A 56 16.30 2.93 -11.64
CA VAL A 56 16.68 4.15 -10.91
C VAL A 56 15.61 5.25 -10.96
N GLY A 57 14.91 5.40 -12.09
CA GLY A 57 13.83 6.37 -12.25
C GLY A 57 12.64 6.06 -11.33
N VAL A 58 12.22 4.80 -11.27
CA VAL A 58 11.13 4.32 -10.40
C VAL A 58 11.51 4.52 -8.93
N TYR A 59 12.73 4.14 -8.54
CA TYR A 59 13.24 4.36 -7.19
C TYR A 59 13.20 5.84 -6.80
N ARG A 60 13.69 6.75 -7.67
CA ARG A 60 13.74 8.19 -7.39
C ARG A 60 12.34 8.77 -7.20
N GLN A 61 11.40 8.41 -8.08
CA GLN A 61 10.02 8.87 -8.00
C GLN A 61 9.33 8.33 -6.75
N TRP A 62 9.47 7.03 -6.47
CA TRP A 62 8.88 6.42 -5.29
C TRP A 62 9.43 7.04 -3.98
N ARG A 63 10.75 7.18 -3.89
CA ARG A 63 11.41 7.87 -2.76
C ARG A 63 10.90 9.30 -2.59
N HIS A 64 10.65 10.01 -3.69
CA HIS A 64 10.11 11.37 -3.65
C HIS A 64 8.71 11.39 -3.01
N TRP A 65 7.80 10.54 -3.46
CA TRP A 65 6.44 10.48 -2.92
C TRP A 65 6.38 10.02 -1.46
N CYS A 66 7.26 9.11 -1.04
CA CYS A 66 7.36 8.67 0.36
C CYS A 66 7.79 9.78 1.35
N ARG A 67 8.08 11.00 0.88
CA ARG A 67 8.34 12.17 1.73
C ARG A 67 7.06 12.89 2.16
N PHE A 68 5.94 12.61 1.51
CA PHE A 68 4.69 13.33 1.74
C PHE A 68 3.69 12.50 2.55
N PRO A 69 3.00 13.10 3.55
CA PRO A 69 2.00 12.40 4.34
C PRO A 69 0.88 11.77 3.50
N ARG A 70 0.37 12.43 2.46
CA ARG A 70 -0.64 11.86 1.57
C ARG A 70 -0.04 11.37 0.25
N TYR A 71 1.23 10.94 0.26
CA TYR A 71 1.91 10.39 -0.91
C TYR A 71 1.83 11.34 -2.12
N LEU A 72 1.53 10.81 -3.31
CA LEU A 72 1.39 11.60 -4.54
C LEU A 72 0.31 12.70 -4.49
N PHE A 73 -0.64 12.68 -3.55
CA PHE A 73 -1.69 13.72 -3.46
C PHE A 73 -1.16 15.06 -2.91
N ASP A 74 0.01 15.04 -2.30
CA ASP A 74 0.71 16.22 -1.77
C ASP A 74 1.87 16.66 -2.66
N ASP A 75 2.16 15.93 -3.75
CA ASP A 75 3.19 16.29 -4.71
C ASP A 75 2.66 17.41 -5.63
N PRO A 76 3.28 18.62 -5.63
CA PRO A 76 2.86 19.72 -6.50
C PRO A 76 2.93 19.37 -8.00
N ALA A 77 3.82 18.45 -8.40
CA ALA A 77 3.94 17.99 -9.78
C ALA A 77 2.76 17.09 -10.20
N MET A 78 2.01 16.53 -9.24
CA MET A 78 0.86 15.67 -9.48
C MET A 78 -0.48 16.40 -9.27
N ARG A 79 -0.47 17.73 -9.16
CA ARG A 79 -1.69 18.53 -8.96
C ARG A 79 -2.79 18.15 -9.95
N GLY A 80 -3.98 17.85 -9.46
CA GLY A 80 -5.13 17.40 -10.26
C GLY A 80 -5.31 15.87 -10.26
N ILE A 81 -4.31 15.09 -9.82
CA ILE A 81 -4.43 13.63 -9.73
C ILE A 81 -5.57 13.19 -8.82
N GLU A 82 -5.91 13.98 -7.81
CA GLU A 82 -7.03 13.70 -6.91
C GLU A 82 -8.37 13.58 -7.65
N GLN A 83 -8.51 14.21 -8.82
CA GLN A 83 -9.71 14.12 -9.64
C GLN A 83 -9.84 12.72 -10.27
N ALA A 84 -8.75 12.20 -10.83
CA ALA A 84 -8.73 10.85 -11.40
C ALA A 84 -9.05 9.77 -10.35
N TYR A 85 -8.55 9.93 -9.12
CA TYR A 85 -8.89 9.03 -8.01
C TYR A 85 -10.33 9.23 -7.54
N ALA A 86 -10.81 10.48 -7.52
CA ALA A 86 -12.18 10.80 -7.20
C ALA A 86 -13.18 10.38 -8.28
N ASP A 87 -12.77 9.99 -9.48
CA ASP A 87 -13.65 9.45 -10.53
C ASP A 87 -13.97 7.96 -10.34
N VAL A 88 -13.23 7.28 -9.47
CA VAL A 88 -13.51 5.89 -9.11
C VAL A 88 -14.85 5.81 -8.37
N ARG A 89 -15.72 4.92 -8.84
CA ARG A 89 -17.02 4.57 -8.20
C ARG A 89 -17.09 3.11 -7.78
N THR A 90 -16.13 2.29 -8.20
CA THR A 90 -16.05 0.86 -7.87
C THR A 90 -15.98 0.68 -6.36
N PRO A 91 -16.81 -0.18 -5.73
CA PRO A 91 -16.68 -0.50 -4.31
C PRO A 91 -15.27 -1.02 -3.97
N ILE A 92 -14.69 -0.50 -2.89
CA ILE A 92 -13.34 -0.84 -2.45
C ILE A 92 -13.37 -1.41 -1.03
N VAL A 93 -12.66 -2.51 -0.82
CA VAL A 93 -12.29 -3.00 0.51
C VAL A 93 -10.77 -2.82 0.69
N ALA A 94 -10.36 -2.06 1.70
CA ALA A 94 -8.95 -1.84 2.03
C ALA A 94 -8.62 -2.49 3.38
N VAL A 95 -7.79 -3.54 3.34
CA VAL A 95 -7.45 -4.39 4.48
C VAL A 95 -6.00 -4.15 4.89
N ASN A 96 -5.79 -3.76 6.15
CA ASN A 96 -4.45 -3.53 6.69
C ASN A 96 -4.32 -4.20 8.06
N ALA A 97 -3.21 -4.91 8.25
CA ALA A 97 -2.87 -5.60 9.48
C ALA A 97 -2.29 -4.62 10.50
N LEU A 98 -2.64 -4.85 11.76
CA LEU A 98 -2.17 -4.02 12.87
C LEU A 98 -0.67 -4.20 13.14
N ASP A 99 -0.07 -5.31 12.72
CA ASP A 99 1.38 -5.56 12.78
C ASP A 99 2.13 -5.21 11.48
N ASP A 100 1.47 -4.60 10.51
CA ASP A 100 2.12 -4.03 9.33
C ASP A 100 2.82 -2.71 9.70
N LEU A 101 4.14 -2.77 9.84
CA LEU A 101 4.95 -1.62 10.24
C LEU A 101 5.09 -0.55 9.14
N TRP A 102 4.79 -0.88 7.88
CA TRP A 102 4.98 0.01 6.73
C TRP A 102 3.68 0.61 6.22
N ALA A 103 2.59 -0.14 6.29
CA ALA A 103 1.25 0.30 5.93
C ALA A 103 0.24 0.08 7.06
N PRO A 104 0.41 0.74 8.23
CA PRO A 104 -0.60 0.69 9.29
C PRO A 104 -1.91 1.37 8.85
N PRO A 105 -3.04 1.15 9.56
CA PRO A 105 -4.35 1.72 9.21
C PRO A 105 -4.34 3.23 8.92
N ALA A 106 -3.57 4.03 9.66
CA ALA A 106 -3.45 5.46 9.41
C ALA A 106 -2.81 5.78 8.04
N SER A 107 -1.83 4.98 7.61
CA SER A 107 -1.20 5.09 6.28
C SER A 107 -2.16 4.71 5.17
N ARG A 108 -2.96 3.65 5.37
CA ARG A 108 -4.08 3.29 4.49
C ARG A 108 -5.05 4.45 4.36
N ASP A 109 -5.49 5.02 5.47
CA ASP A 109 -6.54 6.03 5.46
C ASP A 109 -6.10 7.31 4.76
N ALA A 110 -4.84 7.70 4.92
CA ALA A 110 -4.23 8.82 4.21
C ALA A 110 -4.23 8.62 2.68
N PHE A 111 -3.88 7.42 2.21
CA PHE A 111 -3.89 7.11 0.78
C PHE A 111 -5.32 6.93 0.23
N MET A 112 -6.16 6.19 0.95
CA MET A 112 -7.51 5.85 0.51
C MET A 112 -8.46 7.05 0.51
N GLN A 113 -8.11 8.16 1.15
CA GLN A 113 -8.85 9.43 1.08
C GLN A 113 -9.03 9.93 -0.37
N GLY A 114 -8.10 9.63 -1.29
CA GLY A 114 -8.21 10.01 -2.70
C GLY A 114 -9.43 9.43 -3.40
N TYR A 115 -9.89 8.24 -2.99
CA TYR A 115 -11.05 7.55 -3.54
C TYR A 115 -12.37 8.03 -2.91
N ARG A 116 -12.51 9.35 -2.73
CA ARG A 116 -13.60 9.98 -1.93
C ARG A 116 -15.03 9.66 -2.40
N ASN A 117 -15.19 9.28 -3.67
CA ASN A 117 -16.50 8.99 -4.26
C ASN A 117 -16.75 7.48 -4.47
N ALA A 118 -15.81 6.62 -4.05
CA ALA A 118 -15.98 5.18 -4.09
C ALA A 118 -16.60 4.69 -2.76
N PRO A 119 -17.51 3.71 -2.77
CA PRO A 119 -17.93 3.03 -1.55
C PRO A 119 -16.73 2.31 -0.92
N LEU A 120 -16.19 2.84 0.18
CA LEU A 120 -14.94 2.37 0.78
C LEU A 120 -15.20 1.71 2.14
N THR A 121 -14.91 0.41 2.23
CA THR A 121 -14.85 -0.33 3.50
C THR A 121 -13.40 -0.49 3.94
N ARG A 122 -13.10 -0.02 5.14
CA ARG A 122 -11.80 -0.17 5.78
C ARG A 122 -11.85 -1.35 6.74
N LYS A 123 -10.88 -2.26 6.67
CA LYS A 123 -10.77 -3.39 7.59
C LYS A 123 -9.41 -3.40 8.25
N ASP A 124 -9.43 -3.34 9.57
CA ASP A 124 -8.24 -3.53 10.39
C ASP A 124 -8.16 -5.01 10.74
N LEU A 125 -7.00 -5.59 10.48
CA LEU A 125 -6.78 -7.01 10.64
C LEU A 125 -5.90 -7.26 11.86
N ASP A 126 -6.50 -7.81 12.91
CA ASP A 126 -5.76 -8.22 14.09
C ASP A 126 -5.07 -9.57 13.84
N PRO A 127 -3.73 -9.63 13.85
CA PRO A 127 -2.98 -10.88 13.62
C PRO A 127 -3.39 -12.02 14.56
N ARG A 128 -3.85 -11.69 15.78
CA ARG A 128 -4.31 -12.67 16.77
C ARG A 128 -5.54 -13.44 16.30
N GLN A 129 -6.37 -12.85 15.45
CA GLN A 129 -7.57 -13.49 14.90
C GLN A 129 -7.26 -14.45 13.73
N ILE A 130 -6.05 -14.39 13.18
CA ILE A 130 -5.58 -15.27 12.10
C ILE A 130 -4.58 -16.32 12.62
N GLY A 131 -4.28 -16.30 13.92
CA GLY A 131 -3.40 -17.28 14.55
C GLY A 131 -1.92 -17.06 14.27
N GLY A 132 -1.50 -15.84 13.89
CA GLY A 132 -0.09 -15.56 13.63
C GLY A 132 0.20 -14.15 13.13
N LYS A 133 1.48 -13.83 12.94
CA LYS A 133 1.92 -12.55 12.40
C LYS A 133 1.55 -12.42 10.92
N VAL A 134 1.02 -11.27 10.52
CA VAL A 134 0.75 -10.95 9.11
C VAL A 134 1.88 -10.07 8.59
N GLY A 135 2.10 -8.91 9.20
CA GLY A 135 3.06 -7.92 8.70
C GLY A 135 2.72 -7.48 7.27
N HIS A 136 3.71 -6.90 6.57
CA HIS A 136 3.46 -6.30 5.26
C HIS A 136 3.18 -7.31 4.14
N MET A 137 3.84 -8.48 4.16
CA MET A 137 3.72 -9.50 3.09
C MET A 137 2.88 -10.72 3.49
N GLY A 138 2.46 -10.85 4.74
CA GLY A 138 1.77 -12.06 5.23
C GLY A 138 0.40 -12.28 4.61
N TYR A 139 -0.25 -11.24 4.08
CA TYR A 139 -1.51 -11.37 3.34
C TYR A 139 -1.39 -12.33 2.14
N PHE A 140 -0.18 -12.47 1.59
CA PHE A 140 0.10 -13.27 0.38
C PHE A 140 0.81 -14.59 0.69
N ARG A 141 0.87 -14.99 1.96
CA ARG A 141 1.37 -16.31 2.39
C ARG A 141 0.20 -17.24 2.65
N GLN A 142 0.47 -18.54 2.82
CA GLN A 142 -0.56 -19.54 3.08
C GLN A 142 -1.48 -19.20 4.26
N ALA A 143 -0.96 -18.56 5.32
CA ALA A 143 -1.79 -18.10 6.44
C ALA A 143 -2.85 -17.04 6.06
N GLY A 144 -2.72 -16.42 4.88
CA GLY A 144 -3.68 -15.48 4.32
C GLY A 144 -4.86 -16.12 3.60
N GLU A 145 -4.89 -17.44 3.39
CA GLU A 145 -5.98 -18.14 2.70
C GLU A 145 -7.39 -17.78 3.23
N PRO A 146 -7.64 -17.69 4.56
CA PRO A 146 -8.94 -17.24 5.06
C PRO A 146 -9.32 -15.81 4.66
N LEU A 147 -8.33 -14.93 4.41
CA LEU A 147 -8.58 -13.58 3.89
C LEU A 147 -9.01 -13.62 2.43
N TRP A 148 -8.42 -14.52 1.62
CA TRP A 148 -8.76 -14.69 0.23
C TRP A 148 -10.16 -15.27 0.07
N GLU A 149 -10.53 -16.28 0.87
CA GLU A 149 -11.89 -16.84 0.88
C GLU A 149 -12.94 -15.77 1.24
N ARG A 150 -12.68 -14.95 2.26
CA ARG A 150 -13.55 -13.81 2.60
C ARG A 150 -13.65 -12.79 1.47
N MET A 151 -12.55 -12.54 0.78
CA MET A 151 -12.51 -11.63 -0.37
C MET A 151 -13.31 -12.20 -1.56
N LEU A 152 -13.17 -13.48 -1.87
CA LEU A 152 -13.91 -14.17 -2.93
C LEU A 152 -15.42 -14.21 -2.61
N GLY A 153 -15.78 -14.47 -1.35
CA GLY A 153 -17.16 -14.38 -0.88
C GLY A 153 -17.75 -12.97 -1.06
N TRP A 154 -16.97 -11.93 -0.73
CA TRP A 154 -17.38 -10.55 -0.98
C TRP A 154 -17.55 -10.24 -2.47
N PHE A 155 -16.61 -10.64 -3.33
CA PHE A 155 -16.76 -10.46 -4.77
C PHE A 155 -18.01 -11.15 -5.32
N SER A 156 -18.32 -12.35 -4.80
CA SER A 156 -19.51 -13.11 -5.18
C SER A 156 -20.82 -12.47 -4.71
N SER A 157 -20.79 -11.66 -3.64
CA SER A 157 -21.97 -10.93 -3.15
C SER A 157 -22.23 -9.63 -3.90
N LEU A 158 -21.31 -9.15 -4.72
CA LEU A 158 -21.49 -7.91 -5.47
C LEU A 158 -22.48 -8.11 -6.63
N PRO A 159 -23.32 -7.10 -6.94
CA PRO A 159 -24.20 -7.16 -8.10
C PRO A 159 -23.36 -7.42 -9.36
N ARG A 160 -23.75 -8.41 -10.16
CA ARG A 160 -23.12 -8.60 -11.47
C ARG A 160 -23.44 -7.37 -12.31
N THR A 161 -22.41 -6.63 -12.72
CA THR A 161 -22.58 -5.56 -13.69
C THR A 161 -22.93 -6.20 -15.03
N THR A 162 -24.21 -6.25 -15.38
CA THR A 162 -24.62 -6.57 -16.75
C THR A 162 -24.15 -5.41 -17.60
N ALA A 163 -23.03 -5.58 -18.31
CA ALA A 163 -22.59 -4.60 -19.28
C ALA A 163 -23.65 -4.53 -20.38
N THR A 164 -24.48 -3.50 -20.38
CA THR A 164 -25.27 -3.13 -21.55
C THR A 164 -24.25 -2.68 -22.60
N ARG A 165 -24.13 -3.47 -23.68
CA ARG A 165 -23.33 -3.12 -24.85
C ARG A 165 -23.87 -1.89 -25.54
#